data_AF-A0A517TY58-F1
#
_entry.id   AF-A0A517TY58-F1
#
_cell.length_a   1.000
_cell.length_b   1.000
_cell.length_c   1.000
_cell.angle_alpha   90.00
_cell.angle_beta   90.00
_cell.angle_gamma   90.00
#
_symmetry.space_group_name_H-M   'P 1'
#
loop_
_entity.id
_entity.type
_entity.pdbx_description
1 polymer ?
#
loop_
_entity_poly.entity_id
_entity_poly.type
_entity_poly.pdbx_seq_one_letter_code
_entity_poly.pdbx_strand_id
1 'polypeptide(L)'
;MKCSPASCCARRAEQGARWGQALSISMALLAAAAPFVAADDLMTDAGRYAQPIPTTTEDFVVDAYRDLPVADGVELASHEIYAPDEWNWRDTLSIFFGYDGSKQPQDFGVNAHFGGRSHINWGMPILEDAGLGLQMGTAINATANAVQVNDRLIDNSSRTQSFTTVGLFQRTDAGLVWGLGYDFLYQEYYDNFTLGQYRGRLGWQTSVANEFGVQAAIRDNNDAGHYGAATVLLRPITQGSVYARHTWKNQAAIRCWVGVAEGHSEANVLGDYPPQDECLVFGSDLFVPLGNYVAMFGESNFMTPVDTGAVDAYLGFEFFPWGGAKLARHHPFAPVLPVANNTSMTVDLVRR
;
A
#
# COMPACT_ATOMS: atom_id res chain seq x y z
N MET A 1 32.80 -26.10 -25.93
CA MET A 1 32.60 -24.71 -25.45
C MET A 1 31.95 -24.77 -24.08
N LYS A 2 32.65 -24.38 -23.01
CA LYS A 2 32.11 -24.31 -21.64
C LYS A 2 31.70 -22.86 -21.38
N CYS A 3 30.40 -22.60 -21.18
CA CYS A 3 29.93 -21.30 -20.70
C CYS A 3 30.50 -21.04 -19.30
N SER A 4 31.02 -19.84 -19.07
CA SER A 4 31.48 -19.45 -17.74
C SER A 4 30.27 -19.22 -16.82
N PRO A 5 30.37 -19.52 -15.51
CA PRO A 5 29.27 -19.36 -14.55
C PRO A 5 28.67 -17.95 -14.53
N ALA A 6 29.48 -16.92 -14.73
CA ALA A 6 29.04 -15.52 -14.76
C ALA A 6 28.06 -15.23 -15.92
N SER A 7 28.26 -15.84 -17.08
CA SER A 7 27.40 -15.66 -18.25
C SER A 7 26.03 -16.36 -18.15
N CYS A 8 25.87 -17.24 -17.17
CA CYS A 8 24.64 -17.98 -16.92
C CYS A 8 23.74 -17.27 -15.90
N CYS A 9 24.33 -16.57 -14.92
CA CYS A 9 23.58 -15.72 -13.97
C CYS A 9 22.99 -14.48 -14.66
N ALA A 10 23.76 -13.79 -15.51
CA ALA A 10 23.28 -12.61 -16.23
C ALA A 10 22.07 -12.92 -17.13
N ARG A 11 22.10 -14.06 -17.84
CA ARG A 11 20.99 -14.50 -18.69
C ARG A 11 19.74 -14.92 -17.93
N ARG A 12 19.88 -15.37 -16.67
CA ARG A 12 18.72 -15.65 -15.79
C ARG A 12 18.07 -14.37 -15.27
N ALA A 13 18.86 -13.36 -14.94
CA ALA A 13 18.36 -12.05 -14.51
C ALA A 13 17.60 -11.33 -15.64
N GLU A 14 18.15 -11.31 -16.86
CA GLU A 14 17.47 -10.75 -18.04
C GLU A 14 16.18 -11.50 -18.42
N GLN A 15 16.16 -12.83 -18.28
CA GLN A 15 14.93 -13.60 -18.50
C GLN A 15 13.88 -13.29 -17.43
N GLY A 16 14.25 -13.18 -16.15
CA GLY A 16 13.33 -12.80 -15.07
C GLY A 16 12.69 -11.44 -15.28
N ALA A 17 13.49 -10.43 -15.66
CA ALA A 17 13.00 -9.08 -15.96
C ALA A 17 12.00 -9.05 -17.14
N ARG A 18 12.26 -9.84 -18.19
CA ARG A 18 11.37 -9.96 -19.35
C ARG A 18 10.04 -10.64 -19.02
N TRP A 19 10.03 -11.65 -18.14
CA TRP A 19 8.80 -12.28 -17.68
C TRP A 19 7.97 -11.35 -16.78
N GLY A 20 8.63 -10.54 -15.94
CA GLY A 20 7.97 -9.51 -15.13
C GLY A 20 7.29 -8.44 -15.97
N GLN A 21 7.99 -7.87 -16.96
CA GLN A 21 7.40 -6.88 -17.88
C GLN A 21 6.25 -7.47 -18.71
N ALA A 22 6.36 -8.71 -19.20
CA ALA A 22 5.31 -9.34 -20.00
C ALA A 22 4.03 -9.62 -19.19
N LEU A 23 4.14 -9.97 -17.91
CA LEU A 23 2.98 -10.17 -17.04
C LEU A 23 2.29 -8.84 -16.70
N SER A 24 3.07 -7.79 -16.40
CA SER A 24 2.54 -6.46 -16.07
C SER A 24 1.81 -5.80 -17.25
N ILE A 25 2.33 -5.93 -18.48
CA ILE A 25 1.67 -5.42 -19.70
C ILE A 25 0.36 -6.18 -19.98
N SER A 26 0.35 -7.51 -19.80
CA SER A 26 -0.83 -8.33 -20.07
C SER A 26 -1.98 -8.05 -19.10
N MET A 27 -1.67 -7.76 -17.82
CA MET A 27 -2.69 -7.40 -16.83
C MET A 27 -3.18 -5.94 -16.96
N ALA A 28 -2.31 -5.00 -17.35
CA ALA A 28 -2.71 -3.62 -17.63
C ALA A 28 -3.71 -3.52 -18.80
N LEU A 29 -3.54 -4.36 -19.82
CA LEU A 29 -4.47 -4.45 -20.96
C LEU A 29 -5.85 -5.01 -20.55
N LEU A 30 -5.94 -5.85 -19.52
CA LEU A 30 -7.21 -6.35 -19.00
C LEU A 30 -7.97 -5.26 -18.21
N ALA A 31 -7.25 -4.39 -17.48
CA ALA A 31 -7.83 -3.28 -16.73
C ALA A 31 -8.36 -2.16 -17.65
N ALA A 32 -7.76 -1.96 -18.82
CA ALA A 32 -8.19 -0.97 -19.81
C ALA A 32 -9.49 -1.34 -20.57
N ALA A 33 -9.99 -2.58 -20.42
CA ALA A 33 -11.17 -3.08 -21.12
C ALA A 33 -12.48 -2.98 -20.30
N ALA A 34 -12.45 -2.38 -19.10
CA ALA A 34 -13.65 -2.16 -18.31
C ALA A 34 -14.54 -1.06 -18.95
N PRO A 35 -15.86 -1.29 -19.10
CA PRO A 35 -16.75 -0.29 -19.69
C PRO A 35 -16.83 0.95 -18.78
N PHE A 36 -16.46 2.11 -19.32
CA PHE A 36 -16.72 3.42 -18.72
C PHE A 36 -18.24 3.61 -18.59
N VAL A 37 -18.74 3.66 -17.35
CA VAL A 37 -20.06 4.23 -17.08
C VAL A 37 -19.92 5.75 -17.18
N ALA A 38 -20.66 6.36 -18.10
CA ALA A 38 -20.60 7.79 -18.37
C ALA A 38 -20.94 8.61 -17.12
N ALA A 39 -20.07 9.57 -16.79
CA ALA A 39 -20.18 10.46 -15.63
C ALA A 39 -21.22 11.60 -15.81
N ASP A 40 -21.98 11.60 -16.90
CA ASP A 40 -22.89 12.71 -17.26
C ASP A 40 -24.21 12.73 -16.48
N ASP A 41 -24.52 11.70 -15.69
CA ASP A 41 -25.80 11.60 -14.96
C ASP A 41 -25.77 12.14 -13.52
N LEU A 42 -24.64 12.73 -13.07
CA LEU A 42 -24.42 13.12 -11.67
C LEU A 42 -24.43 14.64 -11.39
N MET A 43 -24.64 15.51 -12.38
CA MET A 43 -24.38 16.96 -12.24
C MET A 43 -25.56 17.90 -12.56
N THR A 44 -26.79 17.41 -12.79
CA THR A 44 -27.92 18.25 -13.25
C THR A 44 -28.95 18.68 -12.19
N ASP A 45 -28.71 18.50 -10.89
CA ASP A 45 -29.65 18.94 -9.83
C ASP A 45 -29.06 19.93 -8.81
N ALA A 46 -28.28 20.90 -9.29
CA ALA A 46 -27.73 22.00 -8.46
C ALA A 46 -28.80 22.98 -7.91
N GLY A 47 -30.07 22.83 -8.31
CA GLY A 47 -31.18 23.70 -7.89
C GLY A 47 -31.74 23.41 -6.49
N ARG A 48 -31.40 22.27 -5.86
CA ARG A 48 -31.97 21.89 -4.55
C ARG A 48 -31.25 22.45 -3.33
N TYR A 49 -30.06 23.04 -3.48
CA TYR A 49 -29.24 23.49 -2.34
C TYR A 49 -29.36 24.99 -2.01
N ALA A 50 -30.35 25.69 -2.55
CA ALA A 50 -30.59 27.11 -2.28
C ALA A 50 -31.43 27.38 -1.00
N GLN A 51 -31.32 26.54 0.03
CA GLN A 51 -31.94 26.83 1.34
C GLN A 51 -30.93 27.54 2.25
N PRO A 52 -31.33 28.62 2.95
CA PRO A 52 -30.44 29.34 3.84
C PRO A 52 -29.95 28.43 4.98
N ILE A 53 -28.63 28.43 5.21
CA ILE A 53 -27.96 27.65 6.26
C ILE A 53 -28.46 28.13 7.64
N PRO A 54 -29.09 27.26 8.45
CA PRO A 54 -29.48 27.62 9.82
C PRO A 54 -28.25 27.91 10.68
N THR A 55 -28.24 29.05 11.37
CA THR A 55 -27.08 29.58 12.13
C THR A 55 -26.90 28.97 13.53
N THR A 56 -27.58 27.89 13.87
CA THR A 56 -27.41 27.16 15.14
C THR A 56 -26.65 25.86 14.90
N THR A 57 -25.33 25.91 15.03
CA THR A 57 -24.38 24.99 14.37
C THR A 57 -23.95 23.78 15.18
N GLU A 58 -24.40 23.59 16.43
CA GLU A 58 -23.98 22.42 17.23
C GLU A 58 -25.03 21.31 17.28
N ASP A 59 -26.30 21.62 17.48
CA ASP A 59 -27.34 20.57 17.59
C ASP A 59 -27.73 19.95 16.24
N PHE A 60 -27.76 20.73 15.15
CA PHE A 60 -28.16 20.22 13.83
C PHE A 60 -27.15 19.25 13.23
N VAL A 61 -25.84 19.46 13.47
CA VAL A 61 -24.80 18.54 12.98
C VAL A 61 -24.93 17.22 13.74
N VAL A 62 -25.12 17.25 15.06
CA VAL A 62 -25.27 16.05 15.88
C VAL A 62 -26.54 15.26 15.51
N ASP A 63 -27.65 15.95 15.26
CA ASP A 63 -28.91 15.29 14.89
C ASP A 63 -28.89 14.77 13.43
N ALA A 64 -28.27 15.50 12.49
CA ALA A 64 -28.08 15.01 11.12
C ALA A 64 -27.20 13.76 11.07
N TYR A 65 -26.20 13.62 11.95
CA TYR A 65 -25.40 12.40 12.08
C TYR A 65 -26.13 11.25 12.80
N ARG A 66 -27.12 11.55 13.66
CA ARG A 66 -28.02 10.56 14.27
C ARG A 66 -29.02 9.98 13.29
N ASP A 67 -29.51 10.82 12.37
CA ASP A 67 -30.55 10.45 11.39
C ASP A 67 -29.99 9.96 10.06
N LEU A 68 -28.66 10.04 9.85
CA LEU A 68 -28.03 9.21 8.83
C LEU A 68 -28.42 7.77 9.15
N PRO A 69 -28.81 6.95 8.16
CA PRO A 69 -28.91 5.52 8.36
C PRO A 69 -27.49 4.98 8.61
N VAL A 70 -26.98 5.17 9.83
CA VAL A 70 -26.33 4.08 10.54
C VAL A 70 -27.27 2.92 10.32
N ALA A 71 -26.75 1.77 9.92
CA ALA A 71 -27.55 0.57 9.72
C ALA A 71 -28.19 0.15 11.06
N ASP A 72 -29.17 0.91 11.53
CA ASP A 72 -30.03 0.69 12.67
C ASP A 72 -30.94 -0.46 12.23
N GLY A 73 -30.44 -1.67 12.50
CA GLY A 73 -31.11 -2.90 12.11
C GLY A 73 -30.18 -4.05 11.78
N VAL A 74 -28.89 -3.81 11.55
CA VAL A 74 -27.91 -4.90 11.57
C VAL A 74 -27.23 -4.86 12.92
N GLU A 75 -27.92 -5.43 13.92
CA GLU A 75 -27.26 -5.96 15.10
C GLU A 75 -26.36 -7.09 14.60
N LEU A 76 -25.17 -6.74 14.08
CA LEU A 76 -24.12 -7.70 13.80
C LEU A 76 -23.79 -8.31 15.16
N ALA A 77 -24.43 -9.45 15.46
CA ALA A 77 -24.05 -10.26 16.58
C ALA A 77 -22.53 -10.44 16.48
N SER A 78 -21.84 -10.42 17.61
CA SER A 78 -20.37 -10.56 17.68
C SER A 78 -19.80 -11.78 16.92
N HIS A 79 -20.66 -12.71 16.49
CA HIS A 79 -20.35 -13.89 15.68
C HIS A 79 -20.73 -13.79 14.18
N GLU A 80 -21.49 -12.77 13.73
CA GLU A 80 -21.87 -12.55 12.32
C GLU A 80 -20.90 -11.62 11.55
N ILE A 81 -19.73 -11.33 12.14
CA ILE A 81 -18.70 -10.47 11.53
C ILE A 81 -17.88 -11.25 10.49
N TYR A 82 -17.94 -12.58 10.49
CA TYR A 82 -17.19 -13.41 9.58
C TYR A 82 -17.98 -13.70 8.29
N ALA A 83 -17.32 -13.53 7.15
CA ALA A 83 -17.78 -14.05 5.86
C ALA A 83 -17.98 -15.58 5.97
N PRO A 84 -18.81 -16.20 5.11
CA PRO A 84 -19.02 -17.66 5.14
C PRO A 84 -17.70 -18.44 5.21
N ASP A 85 -17.71 -19.53 5.99
CA ASP A 85 -16.52 -20.37 6.21
C ASP A 85 -16.01 -21.02 4.91
N GLU A 86 -16.90 -21.27 3.95
CA GLU A 86 -16.54 -21.83 2.65
C GLU A 86 -15.86 -20.77 1.78
N TRP A 87 -14.59 -21.00 1.44
CA TRP A 87 -13.85 -20.08 0.59
C TRP A 87 -14.39 -20.07 -0.85
N ASN A 88 -14.62 -18.87 -1.37
CA ASN A 88 -14.75 -18.63 -2.79
C ASN A 88 -13.62 -17.71 -3.25
N TRP A 89 -12.90 -18.12 -4.30
CA TRP A 89 -11.78 -17.38 -4.85
C TRP A 89 -12.10 -15.94 -5.26
N ARG A 90 -13.38 -15.66 -5.50
CA ARG A 90 -13.92 -14.35 -5.89
C ARG A 90 -14.00 -13.37 -4.72
N ASP A 91 -14.15 -13.86 -3.49
CA ASP A 91 -14.52 -13.03 -2.34
C ASP A 91 -13.29 -12.34 -1.72
N THR A 92 -12.10 -12.82 -2.05
CA THR A 92 -10.82 -12.35 -1.53
C THR A 92 -9.99 -11.57 -2.56
N LEU A 93 -10.49 -11.45 -3.79
CA LEU A 93 -9.85 -10.65 -4.85
C LEU A 93 -10.26 -9.19 -4.72
N SER A 94 -9.28 -8.30 -4.64
CA SER A 94 -9.50 -6.86 -4.68
C SER A 94 -8.63 -6.19 -5.74
N ILE A 95 -9.17 -5.13 -6.33
CA ILE A 95 -8.51 -4.31 -7.34
C ILE A 95 -8.57 -2.86 -6.89
N PHE A 96 -7.45 -2.17 -6.85
CA PHE A 96 -7.37 -0.80 -6.40
C PHE A 96 -6.98 0.14 -7.53
N PHE A 97 -7.53 1.35 -7.48
CA PHE A 97 -7.14 2.49 -8.30
C PHE A 97 -7.12 3.76 -7.44
N GLY A 98 -6.04 4.53 -7.52
CA GLY A 98 -5.90 5.74 -6.73
C GLY A 98 -4.69 6.56 -7.13
N TYR A 99 -4.33 7.50 -6.26
CA TYR A 99 -3.14 8.31 -6.39
C TYR A 99 -2.12 7.93 -5.32
N ASP A 100 -0.84 8.00 -5.69
CA ASP A 100 0.31 7.83 -4.82
C ASP A 100 1.11 9.13 -4.79
N GLY A 101 1.45 9.58 -3.59
CA GLY A 101 2.39 10.65 -3.32
C GLY A 101 3.52 10.10 -2.47
N SER A 102 4.76 10.26 -2.92
CA SER A 102 5.92 9.69 -2.23
C SER A 102 7.12 10.62 -2.29
N LYS A 103 7.70 10.88 -1.13
CA LYS A 103 9.01 11.51 -0.97
C LYS A 103 9.84 10.60 -0.09
N GLN A 104 11.01 10.19 -0.56
CA GLN A 104 11.86 9.25 0.17
C GLN A 104 13.32 9.73 0.19
N PRO A 105 14.18 9.18 1.06
CA PRO A 105 15.60 9.54 1.09
C PRO A 105 16.31 9.32 -0.26
N GLN A 106 15.85 8.34 -1.05
CA GLN A 106 16.32 8.12 -2.42
C GLN A 106 16.09 9.28 -3.41
N ASP A 107 15.30 10.27 -3.04
CA ASP A 107 14.95 11.44 -3.86
C ASP A 107 15.86 12.66 -3.60
N PHE A 108 17.04 12.43 -3.02
CA PHE A 108 18.07 13.43 -2.69
C PHE A 108 17.56 14.61 -1.84
N GLY A 109 16.51 14.40 -1.04
CA GLY A 109 15.88 15.42 -0.21
C GLY A 109 15.19 16.57 -0.96
N VAL A 110 15.25 16.60 -2.29
CA VAL A 110 14.79 17.73 -3.12
C VAL A 110 13.59 17.39 -4.00
N ASN A 111 13.30 16.11 -4.20
CA ASN A 111 12.23 15.67 -5.08
C ASN A 111 11.14 14.93 -4.31
N ALA A 112 9.93 15.01 -4.84
CA ALA A 112 8.76 14.25 -4.41
C ALA A 112 8.05 13.79 -5.66
N HIS A 113 7.36 12.67 -5.58
CA HIS A 113 6.67 12.05 -6.70
C HIS A 113 5.19 12.03 -6.44
N PHE A 114 4.40 12.28 -7.49
CA PHE A 114 2.96 12.16 -7.43
C PHE A 114 2.43 11.55 -8.73
N GLY A 115 1.45 10.66 -8.63
CA GLY A 115 0.81 10.09 -9.80
C GLY A 115 -0.15 8.97 -9.49
N GLY A 116 -0.41 8.13 -10.49
CA GLY A 116 -1.41 7.07 -10.39
C GLY A 116 -0.84 5.79 -9.78
N ARG A 117 -1.67 5.09 -9.01
CA ARG A 117 -1.40 3.74 -8.51
C ARG A 117 -2.56 2.82 -8.83
N SER A 118 -2.24 1.62 -9.26
CA SER A 118 -3.18 0.50 -9.32
C SER A 118 -2.57 -0.76 -8.72
N HIS A 119 -3.38 -1.59 -8.08
CA HIS A 119 -2.91 -2.89 -7.60
C HIS A 119 -4.01 -3.94 -7.59
N ILE A 120 -3.59 -5.20 -7.62
CA ILE A 120 -4.45 -6.36 -7.42
C ILE A 120 -3.92 -7.09 -6.18
N ASN A 121 -4.82 -7.46 -5.28
CA ASN A 121 -4.48 -8.27 -4.10
C ASN A 121 -5.41 -9.46 -4.02
N TRP A 122 -4.87 -10.64 -3.75
CA TRP A 122 -5.64 -11.87 -3.73
C TRP A 122 -5.18 -12.79 -2.59
N GLY A 123 -6.15 -13.32 -1.87
CA GLY A 123 -5.94 -14.33 -0.83
C GLY A 123 -6.54 -15.68 -1.23
N MET A 124 -5.84 -16.76 -0.99
CA MET A 124 -6.29 -18.12 -1.31
C MET A 124 -6.01 -19.04 -0.12
N PRO A 125 -6.85 -20.04 0.19
CA PRO A 125 -6.55 -21.02 1.21
C PRO A 125 -5.42 -21.94 0.72
N ILE A 126 -4.54 -22.28 1.66
CA ILE A 126 -3.59 -23.40 1.52
C ILE A 126 -4.11 -24.58 2.34
N LEU A 127 -4.58 -24.31 3.56
CA LEU A 127 -5.20 -25.28 4.46
C LEU A 127 -6.45 -24.63 5.06
N GLU A 128 -7.62 -25.02 4.55
CA GLU A 128 -8.90 -24.45 4.96
C GLU A 128 -9.21 -24.73 6.44
N ASP A 129 -9.04 -25.99 6.87
CA ASP A 129 -9.25 -26.43 8.26
C ASP A 129 -8.40 -25.67 9.29
N ALA A 130 -7.25 -25.15 8.87
CA ALA A 130 -6.36 -24.38 9.71
C ALA A 130 -6.52 -22.86 9.53
N GLY A 131 -7.32 -22.39 8.57
CA GLY A 131 -7.41 -20.97 8.22
C GLY A 131 -6.12 -20.39 7.62
N LEU A 132 -5.20 -21.23 7.14
CA LEU A 132 -3.92 -20.80 6.56
C LEU A 132 -4.12 -20.39 5.10
N GLY A 133 -3.74 -19.16 4.77
CA GLY A 133 -3.85 -18.59 3.44
C GLY A 133 -2.52 -18.19 2.79
N LEU A 134 -2.53 -18.14 1.46
CA LEU A 134 -1.54 -17.55 0.59
C LEU A 134 -2.02 -16.18 0.13
N GLN A 135 -1.14 -15.19 0.18
CA GLN A 135 -1.34 -13.88 -0.42
C GLN A 135 -0.49 -13.75 -1.68
N MET A 136 -1.09 -13.22 -2.75
CA MET A 136 -0.41 -12.77 -3.94
C MET A 136 -0.96 -11.40 -4.36
N GLY A 137 -0.07 -10.46 -4.64
CA GLY A 137 -0.49 -9.15 -5.14
C GLY A 137 0.59 -8.47 -5.95
N THR A 138 0.16 -7.58 -6.84
CA THR A 138 1.04 -6.76 -7.68
C THR A 138 0.50 -5.35 -7.78
N ALA A 139 1.40 -4.37 -7.83
CA ALA A 139 1.05 -2.96 -7.99
C ALA A 139 1.94 -2.30 -9.04
N ILE A 140 1.41 -1.24 -9.65
CA ILE A 140 2.15 -0.32 -10.51
C ILE A 140 1.88 1.09 -10.00
N ASN A 141 2.95 1.84 -9.75
CA ASN A 141 2.92 3.27 -9.54
C ASN A 141 3.54 3.94 -10.77
N ALA A 142 2.80 4.84 -11.39
CA ALA A 142 3.28 5.69 -12.48
C ALA A 142 3.23 7.14 -12.00
N THR A 143 4.38 7.67 -11.61
CA THR A 143 4.49 8.99 -10.97
C THR A 143 5.40 9.93 -11.76
N ALA A 144 5.12 11.22 -11.64
CA ALA A 144 5.99 12.28 -12.16
C ALA A 144 6.56 13.10 -11.00
N ASN A 145 7.64 13.83 -11.27
CA ASN A 145 8.23 14.76 -10.31
C ASN A 145 7.20 15.83 -9.92
N ALA A 146 6.82 15.88 -8.65
CA ALA A 146 5.98 16.92 -8.08
C ALA A 146 6.73 18.25 -7.94
N VAL A 147 8.08 18.21 -7.98
CA VAL A 147 8.96 19.39 -7.93
C VAL A 147 10.05 19.27 -9.01
N GLN A 148 10.12 20.23 -9.92
CA GLN A 148 10.98 20.20 -11.13
C GLN A 148 12.48 20.46 -10.87
N VAL A 149 13.06 20.00 -9.75
CA VAL A 149 14.50 20.19 -9.49
C VAL A 149 15.33 19.20 -10.32
N ASN A 150 14.92 17.93 -10.39
CA ASN A 150 15.62 16.92 -11.18
C ASN A 150 15.48 17.14 -12.68
N ASP A 151 14.30 17.57 -13.18
CA ASP A 151 14.05 17.87 -14.60
C ASP A 151 15.05 18.86 -15.22
N ARG A 152 15.70 19.69 -14.39
CA ARG A 152 16.68 20.70 -14.82
C ARG A 152 18.13 20.23 -14.68
N LEU A 153 18.38 19.15 -13.94
CA LEU A 153 19.73 18.63 -13.64
C LEU A 153 20.05 17.34 -14.40
N ILE A 154 19.06 16.46 -14.56
CA ILE A 154 19.13 15.21 -15.30
C ILE A 154 17.80 15.05 -16.04
N ASP A 155 17.84 14.68 -17.32
CA ASP A 155 16.65 14.51 -18.17
C ASP A 155 15.80 13.30 -17.73
N ASN A 156 15.17 13.41 -16.57
CA ASN A 156 14.37 12.35 -15.97
C ASN A 156 13.22 12.91 -15.11
N SER A 157 12.04 12.94 -15.72
CA SER A 157 10.83 13.56 -15.17
C SER A 157 9.83 12.59 -14.56
N SER A 158 10.09 11.27 -14.63
CA SER A 158 9.16 10.25 -14.18
C SER A 158 9.82 9.12 -13.39
N ARG A 159 9.01 8.45 -12.58
CA ARG A 159 9.36 7.25 -11.84
C ARG A 159 8.25 6.22 -12.03
N THR A 160 8.62 5.03 -12.49
CA THR A 160 7.71 3.88 -12.59
C THR A 160 8.16 2.81 -11.63
N GLN A 161 7.28 2.37 -10.74
CA GLN A 161 7.58 1.34 -9.75
C GLN A 161 6.58 0.19 -9.89
N SER A 162 7.09 -1.04 -9.91
CA SER A 162 6.29 -2.26 -9.87
C SER A 162 6.62 -3.02 -8.60
N PHE A 163 5.59 -3.23 -7.77
CA PHE A 163 5.68 -4.00 -6.55
C PHE A 163 5.04 -5.37 -6.74
N THR A 164 5.64 -6.42 -6.21
CA THR A 164 5.03 -7.76 -6.13
C THR A 164 5.15 -8.26 -4.69
N THR A 165 4.04 -8.69 -4.10
CA THR A 165 3.97 -9.26 -2.76
C THR A 165 3.53 -10.71 -2.84
N VAL A 166 4.28 -11.60 -2.20
CA VAL A 166 3.86 -13.00 -1.97
C VAL A 166 4.02 -13.31 -0.50
N GLY A 167 3.03 -13.92 0.14
CA GLY A 167 3.09 -14.18 1.57
C GLY A 167 2.16 -15.27 2.07
N LEU A 168 2.35 -15.65 3.31
CA LEU A 168 1.49 -16.54 4.08
C LEU A 168 0.79 -15.73 5.17
N PHE A 169 -0.43 -16.10 5.50
CA PHE A 169 -1.15 -15.47 6.59
C PHE A 169 -2.16 -16.42 7.23
N GLN A 170 -2.59 -16.09 8.43
CA GLN A 170 -3.62 -16.83 9.13
C GLN A 170 -4.42 -15.89 10.04
N ARG A 171 -5.71 -16.15 10.15
CA ARG A 171 -6.58 -15.64 11.22
C ARG A 171 -7.09 -16.85 11.97
N THR A 172 -7.03 -16.79 13.30
CA THR A 172 -7.49 -17.89 14.16
C THR A 172 -8.69 -17.44 14.98
N ASP A 173 -9.52 -18.39 15.40
CA ASP A 173 -10.69 -18.14 16.26
C ASP A 173 -10.30 -17.56 17.62
N ALA A 174 -9.06 -17.79 18.06
CA ALA A 174 -8.49 -17.22 19.28
C ALA A 174 -8.19 -15.71 19.15
N GLY A 175 -8.42 -15.10 17.98
CA GLY A 175 -8.16 -13.70 17.70
C GLY A 175 -6.71 -13.40 17.29
N LEU A 176 -5.84 -14.42 17.19
CA LEU A 176 -4.50 -14.25 16.64
C LEU A 176 -4.58 -14.06 15.13
N VAL A 177 -3.95 -12.98 14.64
CA VAL A 177 -3.82 -12.65 13.22
C VAL A 177 -2.35 -12.48 12.90
N TRP A 178 -1.84 -13.19 11.91
CA TRP A 178 -0.47 -12.99 11.46
C TRP A 178 -0.34 -13.06 9.94
N GLY A 179 0.68 -12.39 9.43
CA GLY A 179 1.05 -12.42 8.03
C GLY A 179 2.55 -12.23 7.87
N LEU A 180 3.16 -13.01 6.98
CA LEU A 180 4.55 -12.92 6.58
C LEU A 180 4.61 -12.91 5.06
N GLY A 181 5.09 -11.81 4.48
CA GLY A 181 5.27 -11.64 3.06
C GLY A 181 6.71 -11.33 2.70
N TYR A 182 7.03 -11.58 1.44
CA TYR A 182 8.19 -11.05 0.77
C TYR A 182 7.73 -10.11 -0.34
N ASP A 183 8.31 -8.92 -0.37
CA ASP A 183 8.00 -7.90 -1.36
C ASP A 183 9.19 -7.69 -2.29
N PHE A 184 8.91 -7.65 -3.59
CA PHE A 184 9.85 -7.30 -4.65
C PHE A 184 9.48 -5.93 -5.19
N LEU A 185 10.48 -5.08 -5.41
CA LEU A 185 10.33 -3.79 -6.08
C LEU A 185 11.25 -3.77 -7.29
N TYR A 186 10.67 -3.59 -8.47
CA TYR A 186 11.38 -3.16 -9.66
C TYR A 186 11.03 -1.70 -9.92
N GLN A 187 12.03 -0.82 -10.08
CA GLN A 187 11.78 0.58 -10.38
C GLN A 187 12.67 1.09 -11.50
N GLU A 188 12.05 1.90 -12.37
CA GLU A 188 12.71 2.71 -13.39
C GLU A 188 12.63 4.15 -12.91
N TYR A 189 13.77 4.71 -12.55
CA TYR A 189 13.92 6.11 -12.16
C TYR A 189 15.14 6.67 -12.89
N TYR A 190 16.19 7.12 -12.21
CA TYR A 190 17.43 7.58 -12.88
C TYR A 190 18.34 6.44 -13.36
N ASP A 191 18.11 5.24 -12.84
CA ASP A 191 18.60 3.96 -13.32
C ASP A 191 17.52 2.91 -13.01
N ASN A 192 17.78 1.65 -13.36
CA ASN A 192 16.90 0.53 -13.04
C ASN A 192 17.38 -0.17 -11.77
N PHE A 193 16.46 -0.36 -10.82
CA PHE A 193 16.78 -0.99 -9.53
C PHE A 193 15.84 -2.14 -9.21
N THR A 194 16.38 -3.19 -8.61
CA THR A 194 15.61 -4.31 -8.05
C THR A 194 15.86 -4.47 -6.56
N LEU A 195 14.87 -4.15 -5.73
CA LEU A 195 14.96 -4.20 -4.27
C LEU A 195 14.03 -5.28 -3.70
N GLY A 196 14.29 -5.70 -2.47
CA GLY A 196 13.45 -6.70 -1.79
C GLY A 196 13.49 -6.63 -0.27
N GLN A 197 12.37 -6.99 0.37
CA GLN A 197 12.22 -7.01 1.82
C GLN A 197 11.30 -8.14 2.28
N TYR A 198 11.50 -8.59 3.52
CA TYR A 198 10.50 -9.35 4.28
C TYR A 198 9.58 -8.40 5.03
N ARG A 199 8.28 -8.65 5.03
CA ARG A 199 7.29 -7.86 5.76
C ARG A 199 6.42 -8.76 6.63
N GLY A 200 6.38 -8.47 7.92
CA GLY A 200 5.65 -9.24 8.92
C GLY A 200 4.63 -8.40 9.66
N ARG A 201 3.53 -9.03 10.04
CA ARG A 201 2.53 -8.49 10.98
C ARG A 201 2.08 -9.59 11.93
N LEU A 202 1.98 -9.25 13.21
CA LEU A 202 1.41 -10.09 14.26
C LEU A 202 0.46 -9.24 15.09
N GLY A 203 -0.79 -9.66 15.20
CA GLY A 203 -1.85 -8.95 15.89
C GLY A 203 -2.70 -9.88 16.76
N TRP A 204 -3.28 -9.29 17.80
CA TRP A 204 -4.23 -9.93 18.69
C TRP A 204 -5.52 -9.11 18.74
N GLN A 205 -6.63 -9.73 18.36
CA GLN A 205 -7.96 -9.15 18.50
C GLN A 205 -8.39 -9.20 19.96
N THR A 206 -8.36 -8.03 20.62
CA THR A 206 -8.76 -7.88 22.03
C THR A 206 -10.27 -7.77 22.20
N SER A 207 -10.97 -7.36 21.14
CA SER A 207 -12.42 -7.38 21.04
C SER A 207 -12.83 -7.49 19.57
N VAL A 208 -14.13 -7.59 19.30
CA VAL A 208 -14.68 -7.54 17.94
C VAL A 208 -14.32 -6.27 17.17
N ALA A 209 -13.97 -5.19 17.87
CA ALA A 209 -13.67 -3.89 17.27
C ALA A 209 -12.18 -3.52 17.33
N ASN A 210 -11.40 -4.12 18.25
CA ASN A 210 -10.05 -3.64 18.55
C ASN A 210 -8.99 -4.73 18.39
N GLU A 211 -7.93 -4.40 17.68
CA GLU A 211 -6.75 -5.25 17.48
C GLU A 211 -5.49 -4.47 17.83
N PHE A 212 -4.56 -5.11 18.53
CA PHE A 212 -3.23 -4.56 18.83
C PHE A 212 -2.16 -5.50 18.32
N GLY A 213 -1.04 -4.96 17.85
CA GLY A 213 0.01 -5.80 17.31
C GLY A 213 1.32 -5.10 17.02
N VAL A 214 2.18 -5.83 16.34
CA VAL A 214 3.47 -5.39 15.85
C VAL A 214 3.56 -5.65 14.35
N GLN A 215 4.27 -4.78 13.65
CA GLN A 215 4.62 -4.98 12.25
C GLN A 215 6.09 -4.61 12.02
N ALA A 216 6.70 -5.26 11.04
CA ALA A 216 8.09 -5.00 10.66
C ALA A 216 8.28 -5.17 9.16
N ALA A 217 9.19 -4.39 8.60
CA ALA A 217 9.77 -4.60 7.28
C ALA A 217 11.28 -4.72 7.43
N ILE A 218 11.85 -5.82 6.97
CA ILE A 218 13.26 -6.18 7.10
C ILE A 218 13.85 -6.26 5.71
N ARG A 219 14.88 -5.45 5.46
CA ARG A 219 15.60 -5.43 4.19
C ARG A 219 16.20 -6.79 3.84
N ASP A 220 16.25 -7.09 2.54
CA ASP A 220 16.96 -8.27 2.01
C ASP A 220 17.86 -7.88 0.83
N ASN A 221 17.24 -7.48 -0.30
CA ASN A 221 17.96 -7.19 -1.52
C ASN A 221 18.15 -5.68 -1.75
N ASN A 222 19.38 -5.30 -2.06
CA ASN A 222 19.79 -3.93 -2.40
C ASN A 222 20.34 -3.93 -3.82
N ASP A 223 20.37 -2.78 -4.48
CA ASP A 223 20.86 -2.69 -5.85
C ASP A 223 21.63 -1.39 -6.11
N ALA A 224 22.62 -1.46 -7.00
CA ALA A 224 23.50 -0.34 -7.30
C ALA A 224 23.31 0.13 -8.74
N GLY A 225 23.34 1.44 -8.92
CA GLY A 225 23.13 2.09 -10.21
C GLY A 225 23.85 3.42 -10.28
N HIS A 226 23.49 4.24 -11.26
CA HIS A 226 24.17 5.49 -11.54
C HIS A 226 23.21 6.68 -11.52
N TYR A 227 23.61 7.73 -10.79
CA TYR A 227 22.99 9.05 -10.89
C TYR A 227 23.97 9.98 -11.61
N GLY A 228 23.77 10.15 -12.92
CA GLY A 228 24.76 10.82 -13.77
C GLY A 228 26.10 10.08 -13.77
N ALA A 229 27.17 10.73 -13.30
CA ALA A 229 28.51 10.14 -13.19
C ALA A 229 28.79 9.46 -11.83
N ALA A 230 27.88 9.58 -10.86
CA ALA A 230 28.07 9.05 -9.51
C ALA A 230 27.44 7.66 -9.36
N THR A 231 28.15 6.73 -8.72
CA THR A 231 27.58 5.43 -8.35
C THR A 231 26.78 5.58 -7.06
N VAL A 232 25.57 5.02 -7.05
CA VAL A 232 24.68 5.03 -5.88
C VAL A 232 24.20 3.61 -5.58
N LEU A 233 23.94 3.34 -4.31
CA LEU A 233 23.34 2.12 -3.81
C LEU A 233 21.98 2.45 -3.21
N LEU A 234 20.93 1.80 -3.72
CA LEU A 234 19.60 1.85 -3.15
C LEU A 234 19.37 0.64 -2.25
N ARG A 235 18.77 0.90 -1.09
CA ARG A 235 18.47 -0.13 -0.10
C ARG A 235 17.15 0.13 0.62
N PRO A 236 16.29 -0.88 0.81
CA PRO A 236 15.17 -0.75 1.72
C PRO A 236 15.65 -0.44 3.14
N ILE A 237 14.88 0.38 3.86
CA ILE A 237 15.12 0.71 5.26
C ILE A 237 14.38 -0.30 6.13
N THR A 238 15.09 -0.94 7.05
CA THR A 238 14.45 -1.79 8.06
C THR A 238 13.62 -0.92 9.00
N GLN A 239 12.37 -1.28 9.23
CA GLN A 239 11.48 -0.56 10.15
C GLN A 239 10.63 -1.53 10.98
N GLY A 240 10.31 -1.13 12.21
CA GLY A 240 9.46 -1.89 13.12
C GLY A 240 8.56 -0.99 13.94
N SER A 241 7.28 -1.33 14.07
CA SER A 241 6.30 -0.53 14.79
C SER A 241 5.29 -1.37 15.57
N VAL A 242 4.74 -0.75 16.61
CA VAL A 242 3.54 -1.24 17.29
C VAL A 242 2.33 -0.55 16.66
N TYR A 243 1.20 -1.25 16.58
CA TYR A 243 -0.02 -0.70 16.01
C TYR A 243 -1.24 -0.99 16.86
N ALA A 244 -2.25 -0.13 16.67
CA ALA A 244 -3.61 -0.33 17.14
C ALA A 244 -4.56 -0.15 15.96
N ARG A 245 -5.57 -1.02 15.87
CA ARG A 245 -6.65 -0.95 14.89
C ARG A 245 -7.98 -0.88 15.61
N HIS A 246 -8.84 0.01 15.10
CA HIS A 246 -10.25 0.08 15.50
C HIS A 246 -11.14 -0.12 14.27
N THR A 247 -12.18 -0.94 14.43
CA THR A 247 -13.19 -1.24 13.41
C THR A 247 -14.56 -0.87 13.95
N TRP A 248 -15.27 -0.02 13.22
CA TRP A 248 -16.62 0.42 13.57
C TRP A 248 -17.68 -0.57 13.08
N LYS A 249 -18.92 -0.44 13.58
CA LYS A 249 -20.04 -1.30 13.18
C LYS A 249 -20.31 -1.30 11.67
N ASN A 250 -20.08 -0.17 11.01
CA ASN A 250 -20.20 -0.02 9.56
C ASN A 250 -19.03 -0.66 8.78
N GLN A 251 -18.14 -1.39 9.45
CA GLN A 251 -16.96 -2.05 8.90
C GLN A 251 -15.89 -1.08 8.36
N ALA A 252 -16.04 0.22 8.63
CA ALA A 252 -14.91 1.13 8.49
C ALA A 252 -13.84 0.74 9.51
N ALA A 253 -12.57 0.88 9.15
CA ALA A 253 -11.46 0.60 10.03
C ALA A 253 -10.34 1.63 9.85
N ILE A 254 -9.65 1.92 10.95
CA ILE A 254 -8.39 2.66 10.95
C ILE A 254 -7.35 1.84 11.69
N ARG A 255 -6.14 1.74 11.15
CA ARG A 255 -4.95 1.30 11.90
C ARG A 255 -4.00 2.47 12.02
N CYS A 256 -3.48 2.71 13.22
CA CYS A 256 -2.40 3.66 13.45
C CYS A 256 -1.19 2.93 14.02
N TRP A 257 0.01 3.39 13.70
CA TRP A 257 1.25 2.81 14.23
C TRP A 257 2.29 3.87 14.57
N VAL A 258 3.19 3.48 15.47
CA VAL A 258 4.38 4.22 15.86
C VAL A 258 5.51 3.24 16.11
N GLY A 259 6.73 3.61 15.73
CA GLY A 259 7.87 2.72 15.78
C GLY A 259 9.18 3.40 15.48
N VAL A 260 10.17 2.58 15.15
CA VAL A 260 11.52 3.02 14.80
C VAL A 260 11.95 2.43 13.45
N ALA A 261 12.84 3.13 12.77
CA ALA A 261 13.48 2.67 11.55
C ALA A 261 15.01 2.82 11.66
N GLU A 262 15.73 2.01 10.87
CA GLU A 262 17.16 2.20 10.67
C GLU A 262 17.44 3.61 10.15
N GLY A 263 18.58 4.16 10.57
CA GLY A 263 19.07 5.42 10.05
C GLY A 263 19.30 5.39 8.54
N HIS A 264 19.10 6.54 7.92
CA HIS A 264 19.25 6.74 6.48
C HIS A 264 20.30 7.81 6.16
N SER A 265 20.82 7.75 4.93
CA SER A 265 21.74 8.74 4.41
C SER A 265 20.99 10.03 4.05
N GLU A 266 21.55 11.17 4.42
CA GLU A 266 21.04 12.49 4.04
C GLU A 266 21.71 13.00 2.77
N ALA A 267 21.69 12.17 1.72
CA ALA A 267 22.25 12.53 0.43
C ALA A 267 21.42 13.67 -0.18
N ASN A 268 22.07 14.79 -0.51
CA ASN A 268 21.41 15.93 -1.13
C ASN A 268 22.20 16.41 -2.35
N VAL A 269 21.49 16.95 -3.34
CA VAL A 269 22.09 17.55 -4.54
C VAL A 269 23.05 18.69 -4.18
N LEU A 270 22.78 19.43 -3.10
CA LEU A 270 23.58 20.58 -2.67
C LEU A 270 24.72 20.25 -1.69
N GLY A 271 24.91 18.98 -1.36
CA GLY A 271 25.93 18.50 -0.42
C GLY A 271 25.32 17.62 0.66
N ASP A 272 26.05 16.58 1.05
CA ASP A 272 25.55 15.56 1.98
C ASP A 272 25.67 16.04 3.41
N TYR A 273 24.61 15.80 4.19
CA TYR A 273 24.64 15.98 5.64
C TYR A 273 25.08 14.69 6.34
N PRO A 274 25.52 14.75 7.61
CA PRO A 274 25.80 13.55 8.39
C PRO A 274 24.60 12.58 8.35
N PRO A 275 24.84 11.27 8.24
CA PRO A 275 23.76 10.29 8.31
C PRO A 275 22.96 10.47 9.61
N GLN A 276 21.65 10.24 9.53
CA GLN A 276 20.83 10.16 10.72
C GLN A 276 20.91 8.76 11.32
N ASP A 277 20.87 8.69 12.64
CA ASP A 277 20.73 7.44 13.39
C ASP A 277 19.25 7.00 13.40
N GLU A 278 18.80 6.25 14.42
CA GLU A 278 17.45 5.69 14.45
C GLU A 278 16.35 6.75 14.26
N CYS A 279 15.49 6.50 13.27
CA CYS A 279 14.41 7.41 12.87
C CYS A 279 13.09 7.00 13.55
N LEU A 280 12.27 7.98 13.96
CA LEU A 280 10.89 7.71 14.34
C LEU A 280 10.08 7.43 13.07
N VAL A 281 9.27 6.36 13.10
CA VAL A 281 8.28 6.08 12.06
C VAL A 281 6.88 6.08 12.65
N PHE A 282 5.93 6.70 11.96
CA PHE A 282 4.51 6.65 12.33
C PHE A 282 3.64 6.75 11.09
N GLY A 283 2.40 6.30 11.19
CA GLY A 283 1.51 6.27 10.05
C GLY A 283 0.15 5.73 10.38
N SER A 284 -0.67 5.64 9.34
CA SER A 284 -2.01 5.07 9.44
C SER A 284 -2.49 4.47 8.13
N ASP A 285 -3.40 3.51 8.23
CA ASP A 285 -4.23 3.06 7.11
C ASP A 285 -5.71 3.23 7.44
N LEU A 286 -6.51 3.41 6.40
CA LEU A 286 -7.96 3.50 6.50
C LEU A 286 -8.59 2.58 5.47
N PHE A 287 -9.69 1.95 5.87
CA PHE A 287 -10.57 1.18 4.99
C PHE A 287 -12.00 1.59 5.29
N VAL A 288 -12.73 2.07 4.28
CA VAL A 288 -14.11 2.54 4.46
C VAL A 288 -14.97 1.93 3.35
N PRO A 289 -15.76 0.88 3.64
CA PRO A 289 -16.65 0.32 2.64
C PRO A 289 -17.77 1.31 2.33
N LEU A 290 -17.88 1.72 1.07
CA LEU A 290 -18.89 2.67 0.60
C LEU A 290 -20.17 1.97 0.13
N GLY A 291 -20.07 0.66 -0.12
CA GLY A 291 -21.18 -0.19 -0.55
C GLY A 291 -20.75 -1.65 -0.57
N ASN A 292 -21.40 -2.46 -1.41
CA ASN A 292 -21.04 -3.88 -1.54
C ASN A 292 -19.83 -4.11 -2.44
N TYR A 293 -19.53 -3.21 -3.38
CA TYR A 293 -18.53 -3.43 -4.43
C TYR A 293 -17.32 -2.49 -4.33
N VAL A 294 -17.42 -1.41 -3.57
CA VAL A 294 -16.40 -0.36 -3.52
C VAL A 294 -16.12 0.00 -2.07
N ALA A 295 -14.84 0.14 -1.75
CA ALA A 295 -14.36 0.74 -0.52
C ALA A 295 -13.36 1.85 -0.84
N MET A 296 -13.27 2.87 0.01
CA MET A 296 -12.14 3.79 0.02
C MET A 296 -11.02 3.14 0.83
N PHE A 297 -9.80 3.18 0.30
CA PHE A 297 -8.62 2.62 0.94
C PHE A 297 -7.44 3.57 0.78
N GLY A 298 -6.65 3.70 1.83
CA GLY A 298 -5.45 4.53 1.81
C GLY A 298 -4.51 4.19 2.95
N GLU A 299 -3.25 4.55 2.77
CA GLU A 299 -2.19 4.34 3.73
C GLU A 299 -1.25 5.53 3.70
N SER A 300 -0.68 5.86 4.85
CA SER A 300 0.37 6.86 4.98
C SER A 300 1.46 6.36 5.93
N ASN A 301 2.71 6.66 5.61
CA ASN A 301 3.86 6.34 6.43
C ASN A 301 4.83 7.52 6.41
N PHE A 302 5.24 7.97 7.59
CA PHE A 302 6.11 9.11 7.79
C PHE A 302 7.34 8.67 8.57
N MET A 303 8.52 9.09 8.12
CA MET A 303 9.80 8.80 8.78
C MET A 303 10.54 10.12 9.02
N THR A 304 11.05 10.32 10.23
CA THR A 304 11.76 11.53 10.62
C THR A 304 13.26 11.46 10.31
N PRO A 305 13.94 12.61 10.11
CA PRO A 305 13.38 13.96 10.03
C PRO A 305 12.67 14.18 8.67
N VAL A 306 11.70 15.08 8.61
CA VAL A 306 10.75 15.20 7.47
C VAL A 306 11.43 15.74 6.18
N ASP A 307 12.56 16.43 6.35
CA ASP A 307 13.35 16.98 5.25
C ASP A 307 14.12 15.90 4.48
N THR A 308 14.69 14.90 5.15
CA THR A 308 15.50 13.83 4.54
C THR A 308 14.84 12.45 4.58
N GLY A 309 13.84 12.26 5.43
CA GLY A 309 13.09 11.03 5.62
C GLY A 309 11.98 10.81 4.60
N ALA A 310 10.94 10.11 5.05
CA ALA A 310 9.87 9.63 4.19
C ALA A 310 8.55 10.34 4.47
N VAL A 311 7.87 10.71 3.39
CA VAL A 311 6.49 11.20 3.38
C VAL A 311 5.79 10.45 2.26
N ASP A 312 5.27 9.28 2.60
CA ASP A 312 4.62 8.39 1.65
C ASP A 312 3.14 8.29 2.00
N ALA A 313 2.27 8.48 1.01
CA ALA A 313 0.83 8.30 1.17
C ALA A 313 0.16 7.93 -0.14
N TYR A 314 -0.88 7.10 -0.06
CA TYR A 314 -1.79 6.87 -1.17
C TYR A 314 -3.24 6.81 -0.70
N LEU A 315 -4.15 7.18 -1.60
CA LEU A 315 -5.58 7.14 -1.36
C LEU A 315 -6.30 6.83 -2.67
N GLY A 316 -7.34 6.00 -2.59
CA GLY A 316 -8.15 5.66 -3.75
C GLY A 316 -9.31 4.74 -3.40
N PHE A 317 -9.75 4.00 -4.40
CA PHE A 317 -10.88 3.09 -4.32
C PHE A 317 -10.42 1.66 -4.57
N GLU A 318 -10.87 0.76 -3.70
CA GLU A 318 -10.73 -0.68 -3.82
C GLU A 318 -12.07 -1.26 -4.30
N PHE A 319 -12.03 -1.90 -5.45
CA PHE A 319 -13.14 -2.56 -6.13
C PHE A 319 -13.10 -4.07 -5.86
N PHE A 320 -14.26 -4.61 -5.52
CA PHE A 320 -14.51 -6.02 -5.23
C PHE A 320 -15.49 -6.53 -6.29
N PRO A 321 -15.03 -7.19 -7.37
CA PRO A 321 -15.85 -7.44 -8.55
C PRO A 321 -17.13 -8.25 -8.31
N TRP A 322 -17.14 -9.07 -7.25
CA TRP A 322 -18.28 -9.91 -6.87
C TRP A 322 -18.99 -9.46 -5.60
N GLY A 323 -18.70 -8.24 -5.13
CA GLY A 323 -19.26 -7.70 -3.91
C GLY A 323 -18.45 -8.09 -2.68
N GLY A 324 -19.05 -8.01 -1.50
CA GLY A 324 -18.39 -8.37 -0.23
C GLY A 324 -17.48 -7.30 0.36
N ALA A 325 -17.40 -6.08 -0.21
CA ALA A 325 -16.52 -5.01 0.28
C ALA A 325 -16.65 -4.73 1.79
N LYS A 326 -17.87 -4.82 2.34
CA LYS A 326 -18.11 -4.64 3.79
C LYS A 326 -17.42 -5.71 4.65
N LEU A 327 -17.35 -6.95 4.17
CA LEU A 327 -16.77 -8.08 4.92
C LEU A 327 -15.38 -8.47 4.40
N ALA A 328 -14.86 -7.78 3.39
CA ALA A 328 -13.63 -8.13 2.70
C ALA A 328 -12.40 -8.20 3.62
N ARG A 329 -12.38 -7.44 4.73
CA ARG A 329 -11.27 -7.49 5.70
C ARG A 329 -11.45 -8.56 6.78
N HIS A 330 -12.66 -9.07 6.94
CA HIS A 330 -13.03 -10.09 7.93
C HIS A 330 -13.11 -11.50 7.35
N HIS A 331 -13.03 -11.66 6.03
CA HIS A 331 -12.94 -12.98 5.42
C HIS A 331 -11.68 -13.73 5.93
N PRO A 332 -11.80 -15.01 6.36
CA PRO A 332 -10.66 -15.77 6.90
C PRO A 332 -9.43 -15.75 5.98
N PHE A 333 -9.68 -15.95 4.68
CA PHE A 333 -8.70 -15.92 3.59
C PHE A 333 -8.50 -14.54 2.92
N ALA A 334 -8.91 -13.42 3.53
CA ALA A 334 -8.51 -12.11 3.03
C ALA A 334 -7.01 -11.85 3.28
N PRO A 335 -6.25 -11.25 2.36
CA PRO A 335 -4.87 -10.87 2.63
C PRO A 335 -4.71 -10.04 3.93
N VAL A 336 -3.79 -10.45 4.82
CA VAL A 336 -3.49 -9.70 6.06
C VAL A 336 -2.63 -8.47 5.76
N LEU A 337 -1.74 -8.56 4.77
CA LEU A 337 -0.87 -7.46 4.36
C LEU A 337 -1.48 -6.74 3.15
N PRO A 338 -1.40 -5.40 3.06
CA PRO A 338 -1.64 -4.71 1.79
C PRO A 338 -0.53 -5.07 0.78
N VAL A 339 -0.80 -4.91 -0.51
CA VAL A 339 0.26 -5.02 -1.53
C VAL A 339 1.31 -3.95 -1.24
N ALA A 340 2.59 -4.31 -1.35
CA ALA A 340 3.67 -3.37 -1.07
C ALA A 340 3.55 -2.08 -1.89
N ASN A 341 4.03 -1.02 -1.26
CA ASN A 341 4.15 0.32 -1.80
C ASN A 341 5.29 1.06 -1.10
N ASN A 342 5.57 2.29 -1.54
CA ASN A 342 6.45 3.25 -0.90
C ASN A 342 6.17 3.40 0.61
N THR A 343 4.89 3.40 1.03
CA THR A 343 4.49 3.45 2.45
C THR A 343 5.00 2.28 3.29
N SER A 344 5.28 1.14 2.68
CA SER A 344 5.73 -0.08 3.36
C SER A 344 7.17 -0.49 3.04
N MET A 345 7.77 0.13 2.02
CA MET A 345 9.13 -0.11 1.54
C MET A 345 9.77 1.26 1.27
N THR A 346 10.24 1.90 2.33
CA THR A 346 11.01 3.14 2.23
C THR A 346 12.44 2.81 1.78
N VAL A 347 12.97 3.59 0.84
CA VAL A 347 14.28 3.33 0.23
C VAL A 347 15.27 4.44 0.58
N ASP A 348 16.43 4.02 1.09
CA ASP A 348 17.60 4.85 1.35
C ASP A 348 18.55 4.86 0.14
N LEU A 349 19.30 5.95 -0.01
CA LEU A 349 20.32 6.13 -1.04
C LEU A 349 21.67 6.39 -0.41
N VAL A 350 22.65 5.55 -0.76
CA VAL A 350 24.04 5.67 -0.32
C VAL A 350 24.93 5.95 -1.52
N ARG A 351 25.64 7.07 -1.52
CA ARG A 351 26.67 7.37 -2.53
C ARG A 351 27.90 6.50 -2.27
N ARG A 352 28.54 6.01 -3.34
CA ARG A 352 29.75 5.19 -3.27
C ARG A 352 30.97 5.87 -3.88
#